data_AF-A0A8C7RQ94-F1
#
_entry.id   AF-A0A8C7RQ94-F1
#
_cell.length_a   1.000
_cell.length_b   1.000
_cell.length_c   1.000
_cell.angle_alpha   90.00
_cell.angle_beta   90.00
_cell.angle_gamma   90.00
#
_symmetry.space_group_name_H-M   'P 1'
#
loop_
_entity.id
_entity.type
_entity.pdbx_description
1 polymer ?
#
loop_
_entity_poly.entity_id
_entity_poly.type
_entity_poly.pdbx_seq_one_letter_code
_entity_poly.pdbx_strand_id
1 'polypeptide(L)'
;MLKMYRKRMERASQFIFYVQLSSCFLCTTMSGAYCTLTAYIIQFSSIYLPPPPVKLKMAAGKARIGHLAPDFKATAVMPDGQFKDLSISNYRGKYVVFFFYPLDFTFVCPTEIIAFSDAAEEFRKIGCEVIGASVDSHFCHLAWTNTPRKQGGLGPMKIPLVADTLRSISTDYGVLKEDEGIAYRGLFIIDAKGLLRQITINDLPVGRSIDETLRLVQAFQFTDKHGEVCPAGWKPGSDTIKPDIQKSKDFFSKQH
;
A
#
# COMPACT_ATOMS: atom_id res chain seq x y z
N MET A 1 -12.59 2.30 -19.52
CA MET A 1 -11.85 1.21 -18.86
C MET A 1 -12.72 -0.06 -18.72
N LEU A 2 -13.40 -0.49 -19.79
CA LEU A 2 -14.28 -1.68 -19.80
C LEU A 2 -14.12 -2.54 -21.06
N LYS A 3 -13.18 -2.18 -21.96
CA LYS A 3 -12.89 -2.92 -23.19
C LYS A 3 -11.59 -3.74 -23.14
N MET A 4 -10.77 -3.58 -22.10
CA MET A 4 -9.54 -4.39 -21.91
C MET A 4 -9.75 -5.65 -21.05
N TYR A 5 -10.83 -5.70 -20.25
CA TYR A 5 -11.20 -6.89 -19.48
C TYR A 5 -11.88 -7.98 -20.33
N ARG A 6 -12.41 -7.62 -21.50
CA ARG A 6 -13.11 -8.57 -22.39
C ARG A 6 -12.17 -9.51 -23.14
N LYS A 7 -10.88 -9.14 -23.31
CA LYS A 7 -9.92 -9.93 -24.10
C LYS A 7 -9.16 -11.01 -23.30
N ARG A 8 -9.31 -11.04 -21.97
CA ARG A 8 -8.66 -12.05 -21.10
C ARG A 8 -9.62 -13.15 -20.62
N MET A 9 -10.93 -12.97 -20.79
CA MET A 9 -11.95 -14.00 -20.52
C MET A 9 -12.30 -14.88 -21.73
N GLU A 10 -11.63 -14.73 -22.88
CA GLU A 10 -11.84 -15.61 -24.04
C GLU A 10 -10.90 -16.83 -24.08
N ARG A 11 -10.02 -17.05 -23.09
CA ARG A 11 -9.08 -18.19 -23.05
C ARG A 11 -9.30 -19.20 -21.91
N ALA A 12 -10.46 -19.18 -21.25
CA ALA A 12 -10.74 -20.09 -20.12
C ALA A 12 -12.03 -20.89 -20.30
N SER A 13 -12.33 -21.32 -21.52
CA SER A 13 -13.38 -22.32 -21.77
C SER A 13 -12.88 -23.37 -22.76
N GLN A 14 -11.79 -24.05 -22.38
CA GLN A 14 -11.52 -25.37 -22.94
C GLN A 14 -12.40 -26.37 -22.17
N PHE A 15 -13.58 -26.63 -22.73
CA PHE A 15 -14.38 -27.80 -22.36
C PHE A 15 -13.56 -29.05 -22.73
N ILE A 16 -12.95 -29.70 -21.75
CA ILE A 16 -12.37 -31.03 -21.92
C ILE A 16 -13.53 -32.03 -21.83
N PHE A 17 -14.00 -32.51 -22.97
CA PHE A 17 -14.95 -33.62 -23.03
C PHE A 17 -14.20 -34.93 -22.80
N TYR A 18 -14.31 -35.51 -21.60
CA TYR A 18 -13.93 -36.89 -21.35
C TYR A 18 -15.11 -37.79 -21.73
N VAL A 19 -15.04 -38.44 -22.90
CA VAL A 19 -16.01 -39.48 -23.30
C VAL A 19 -15.54 -40.79 -22.71
N GLN A 20 -16.18 -41.22 -21.62
CA GLN A 20 -15.95 -42.53 -21.02
C GLN A 20 -16.78 -43.57 -21.78
N LEU A 21 -16.16 -44.25 -22.75
CA LEU A 21 -16.77 -45.36 -23.49
C LEU A 21 -16.83 -46.60 -22.60
N SER A 22 -18.00 -46.87 -22.00
CA SER A 22 -18.31 -48.17 -21.43
C SER A 22 -18.84 -49.09 -22.53
N SER A 23 -18.02 -50.05 -22.94
CA SER A 23 -18.38 -51.12 -23.89
C SER A 23 -19.39 -52.08 -23.24
N CYS A 24 -20.65 -52.02 -23.66
CA CYS A 24 -21.68 -53.01 -23.33
C CYS A 24 -21.88 -53.95 -24.53
N PHE A 25 -21.50 -55.20 -24.35
CA PHE A 25 -21.80 -56.34 -25.22
C PHE A 25 -23.32 -56.49 -25.41
N LEU A 26 -23.80 -56.71 -26.64
CA LEU A 26 -24.96 -57.57 -26.86
C LEU A 26 -25.03 -58.11 -28.30
N CYS A 27 -25.08 -59.44 -28.34
CA CYS A 27 -25.43 -60.34 -29.42
C CYS A 27 -26.82 -60.03 -30.00
N THR A 28 -27.04 -60.19 -31.31
CA THR A 28 -28.30 -60.75 -31.86
C THR A 28 -28.21 -61.04 -33.36
N THR A 29 -28.77 -62.19 -33.71
CA THR A 29 -29.04 -62.72 -35.05
C THR A 29 -30.20 -61.99 -35.73
N MET A 30 -30.18 -61.96 -37.06
CA MET A 30 -31.16 -61.28 -37.90
C MET A 30 -32.51 -62.00 -37.96
N SER A 31 -33.61 -61.29 -37.70
CA SER A 31 -34.88 -61.43 -38.42
C SER A 31 -35.89 -60.36 -37.99
N GLY A 32 -36.48 -59.67 -38.97
CA GLY A 32 -37.90 -59.29 -38.93
C GLY A 32 -38.38 -58.21 -37.96
N ALA A 33 -38.56 -57.01 -38.53
CA ALA A 33 -39.62 -56.04 -38.24
C ALA A 33 -39.54 -55.16 -36.97
N TYR A 34 -39.94 -53.90 -37.19
CA TYR A 34 -40.22 -52.81 -36.23
C TYR A 34 -39.02 -52.02 -35.71
N CYS A 35 -38.73 -50.91 -36.40
CA CYS A 35 -37.84 -49.85 -35.93
C CYS A 35 -38.64 -48.88 -35.05
N THR A 36 -38.59 -49.06 -33.73
CA THR A 36 -39.05 -48.05 -32.77
C THR A 36 -37.87 -47.16 -32.40
N LEU A 37 -37.97 -45.86 -32.70
CA LEU A 37 -36.99 -44.86 -32.26
C LEU A 37 -37.10 -44.68 -30.74
N THR A 38 -36.19 -45.27 -29.97
CA THR A 38 -35.98 -44.94 -28.56
C THR A 38 -35.15 -43.66 -28.45
N ALA A 39 -35.79 -42.57 -28.02
CA ALA A 39 -35.10 -41.32 -27.72
C ALA A 39 -34.26 -41.48 -26.45
N TYR A 40 -32.93 -41.48 -26.58
CA TYR A 40 -32.01 -41.38 -25.45
C TYR A 40 -31.98 -39.94 -24.93
N ILE A 41 -32.58 -39.71 -23.77
CA ILE A 41 -32.43 -38.44 -23.04
C ILE A 41 -31.02 -38.42 -22.45
N ILE A 42 -30.11 -37.66 -23.08
CA ILE A 42 -28.79 -37.38 -22.53
C ILE A 42 -28.95 -36.30 -21.45
N GLN A 43 -28.97 -36.71 -20.19
CA GLN A 43 -29.09 -35.82 -19.05
C GLN A 43 -27.71 -35.18 -18.78
N PHE A 44 -27.50 -33.97 -19.31
CA PHE A 44 -26.32 -33.16 -19.03
C PHE A 44 -26.38 -32.63 -17.60
N SER A 45 -25.78 -33.34 -16.64
CA SER A 45 -25.48 -32.76 -15.33
C SER A 45 -24.29 -31.80 -15.50
N SER A 46 -24.57 -30.50 -15.46
CA SER A 46 -23.53 -29.47 -15.45
C SER A 46 -22.72 -29.60 -14.15
N ILE A 47 -21.54 -30.21 -14.23
CA ILE A 47 -20.60 -30.28 -13.12
C ILE A 47 -20.06 -28.86 -12.90
N TYR A 48 -20.60 -28.17 -11.90
CA TYR A 48 -20.12 -26.85 -11.50
C TYR A 48 -18.79 -27.05 -10.76
N LEU A 49 -17.67 -26.91 -11.47
CA LEU A 49 -16.35 -26.86 -10.84
C LEU A 49 -16.26 -25.54 -10.06
N PRO A 50 -16.02 -25.57 -8.74
CA PRO A 50 -15.81 -24.35 -7.99
C PRO A 50 -14.60 -23.60 -8.57
N PRO A 51 -14.62 -22.25 -8.58
CA PRO A 51 -13.47 -21.47 -9.01
C PRO A 51 -12.24 -21.89 -8.21
N PRO A 52 -11.04 -21.93 -8.83
CA PRO A 52 -9.83 -22.27 -8.13
C PRO A 52 -9.66 -21.34 -6.92
N PRO A 53 -9.16 -21.85 -5.78
CA PRO A 53 -8.94 -21.01 -4.61
C PRO A 53 -8.02 -19.86 -5.01
N VAL A 54 -8.52 -18.64 -4.90
CA VAL A 54 -7.69 -17.45 -4.97
C VAL A 54 -6.72 -17.59 -3.80
N LYS A 55 -5.45 -17.91 -4.10
CA LYS A 55 -4.38 -17.74 -3.12
C LYS A 55 -4.39 -16.26 -2.77
N LEU A 56 -5.01 -15.92 -1.65
CA LEU A 56 -4.84 -14.64 -1.00
C LEU A 56 -3.36 -14.62 -0.61
N LYS A 57 -2.51 -14.15 -1.51
CA LYS A 57 -1.16 -13.74 -1.18
C LYS A 57 -1.34 -12.53 -0.28
N MET A 58 -1.48 -12.80 1.02
CA MET A 58 -1.37 -11.77 2.02
C MET A 58 0.00 -11.15 1.81
N ALA A 59 0.04 -9.87 1.39
CA ALA A 59 1.25 -9.07 1.46
C ALA A 59 1.58 -8.92 2.96
N ALA A 60 2.23 -9.93 3.53
CA ALA A 60 2.57 -9.99 4.95
C ALA A 60 3.82 -9.14 5.17
N GLY A 61 3.66 -7.81 5.13
CA GLY A 61 4.69 -6.88 5.55
C GLY A 61 5.10 -7.11 7.02
N LYS A 62 6.33 -6.73 7.36
CA LYS A 62 6.87 -6.74 8.73
C LYS A 62 6.38 -5.54 9.55
N ALA A 63 5.91 -4.48 8.89
CA ALA A 63 5.41 -3.27 9.54
C ALA A 63 4.16 -3.53 10.40
N ARG A 64 4.26 -3.26 11.71
CA ARG A 64 3.18 -3.45 12.69
C ARG A 64 3.13 -2.26 13.65
N ILE A 65 1.95 -1.68 13.85
CA ILE A 65 1.76 -0.58 14.79
C ILE A 65 2.08 -1.06 16.22
N GLY A 66 2.79 -0.23 16.99
CA GLY A 66 3.25 -0.54 18.34
C GLY A 66 4.51 -1.41 18.39
N HIS A 67 5.13 -1.72 17.25
CA HIS A 67 6.41 -2.43 17.18
C HIS A 67 7.46 -1.56 16.50
N LEU A 68 8.73 -1.96 16.60
CA LEU A 68 9.81 -1.29 15.87
C LEU A 68 9.51 -1.31 14.37
N ALA A 69 9.66 -0.16 13.72
CA ALA A 69 9.57 -0.07 12.26
C ALA A 69 10.63 -0.97 11.61
N PRO A 70 10.34 -1.65 10.48
CA PRO A 70 11.32 -2.46 9.77
C PRO A 70 12.56 -1.63 9.42
N ASP A 71 13.73 -2.09 9.86
CA ASP A 71 14.99 -1.40 9.62
C ASP A 71 15.45 -1.60 8.17
N PHE A 72 16.14 -0.62 7.63
CA PHE A 72 16.73 -0.70 6.30
C PHE A 72 17.94 0.22 6.20
N LYS A 73 18.85 -0.14 5.30
CA LYS A 73 19.95 0.70 4.84
C LYS A 73 19.92 0.75 3.31
N ALA A 74 19.82 1.94 2.74
CA ALA A 74 19.76 2.12 1.28
C ALA A 74 20.33 3.47 0.85
N THR A 75 20.77 3.55 -0.41
CA THR A 75 21.25 4.79 -1.00
C THR A 75 20.08 5.76 -1.20
N ALA A 76 20.27 7.01 -0.79
CA ALA A 76 19.34 8.09 -0.99
C ALA A 76 20.00 9.28 -1.69
N VAL A 77 19.19 10.04 -2.44
CA VAL A 77 19.56 11.38 -2.88
C VAL A 77 19.22 12.35 -1.75
N MET A 78 20.24 12.99 -1.21
CA MET A 78 20.11 13.94 -0.10
C MET A 78 19.72 15.34 -0.61
N PRO A 79 19.23 16.24 0.25
CA PRO A 79 18.86 17.61 -0.15
C PRO A 79 19.98 18.43 -0.81
N ASP A 80 21.25 18.09 -0.54
CA ASP A 80 22.43 18.68 -1.17
C ASP A 80 22.76 18.08 -2.55
N GLY A 81 21.91 17.18 -3.06
CA GLY A 81 22.09 16.47 -4.34
C GLY A 81 23.10 15.32 -4.29
N GLN A 82 23.68 15.02 -3.13
CA GLN A 82 24.67 13.95 -3.00
C GLN A 82 24.02 12.60 -2.72
N PHE A 83 24.66 11.53 -3.18
CA PHE A 83 24.30 10.17 -2.79
C PHE A 83 24.90 9.84 -1.43
N LYS A 84 24.05 9.42 -0.48
CA LYS A 84 24.49 8.93 0.83
C LYS A 84 23.70 7.69 1.22
N ASP A 85 24.35 6.80 1.96
CA ASP A 85 23.66 5.68 2.60
C ASP A 85 22.82 6.21 3.78
N LEU A 86 21.52 5.94 3.74
CA LEU A 86 20.56 6.29 4.76
C LEU A 86 20.10 5.02 5.48
N SER A 87 20.12 5.06 6.80
CA SER A 87 19.53 4.04 7.66
C SER A 87 18.39 4.64 8.48
N ILE A 88 17.21 4.01 8.52
CA ILE A 88 16.08 4.55 9.30
C ILE A 88 16.38 4.55 10.80
N SER A 89 17.22 3.62 11.28
CA SER A 89 17.75 3.60 12.64
C SER A 89 18.60 4.83 13.00
N ASN A 90 19.18 5.56 12.03
CA ASN A 90 19.93 6.79 12.31
C ASN A 90 19.03 7.96 12.75
N TYR A 91 17.72 7.83 12.59
CA TYR A 91 16.74 8.86 12.97
C TYR A 91 16.16 8.67 14.37
N ARG A 92 16.67 7.70 15.15
CA ARG A 92 16.29 7.56 16.56
C ARG A 92 16.53 8.87 17.31
N GLY A 93 15.61 9.22 18.20
CA GLY A 93 15.55 10.51 18.86
C GLY A 93 14.69 11.56 18.13
N LYS A 94 14.29 11.32 16.88
CA LYS A 94 13.36 12.17 16.11
C LYS A 94 12.16 11.36 15.63
N TYR A 95 11.03 12.04 15.46
CA TYR A 95 9.93 11.46 14.70
C TYR A 95 10.30 11.37 13.22
N VAL A 96 9.77 10.38 12.51
CA VAL A 96 9.97 10.23 11.06
C VAL A 96 8.65 9.98 10.37
N VAL A 97 8.36 10.78 9.36
CA VAL A 97 7.37 10.46 8.33
C VAL A 97 8.10 9.79 7.19
N PHE A 98 7.90 8.48 7.03
CA PHE A 98 8.46 7.70 5.94
C PHE A 98 7.36 7.34 4.95
N PHE A 99 7.50 7.74 3.69
CA PHE A 99 6.44 7.55 2.71
C PHE A 99 6.97 6.99 1.39
N PHE A 100 6.20 6.08 0.81
CA PHE A 100 6.42 5.52 -0.51
C PHE A 100 5.58 6.23 -1.55
N TYR A 101 6.09 6.32 -2.77
CA TYR A 101 5.34 6.70 -3.96
C TYR A 101 5.61 5.70 -5.10
N PRO A 102 4.68 5.55 -6.06
CA PRO A 102 4.79 4.52 -7.08
C PRO A 102 6.05 4.55 -7.94
N LEU A 103 6.29 5.66 -8.65
CA LEU A 103 7.34 5.81 -9.66
C LEU A 103 7.70 7.28 -9.89
N ASP A 104 8.98 7.51 -10.20
CA ASP A 104 9.51 8.76 -10.74
C ASP A 104 8.87 9.12 -12.10
N PHE A 105 8.85 10.40 -12.45
CA PHE A 105 8.35 10.93 -13.73
C PHE A 105 6.88 10.56 -14.06
N THR A 106 6.05 10.42 -13.03
CA THR A 106 4.60 10.18 -13.16
C THR A 106 3.77 11.40 -12.70
N PHE A 107 2.45 11.23 -12.54
CA PHE A 107 1.50 12.36 -12.44
C PHE A 107 1.26 12.87 -11.01
N VAL A 108 0.83 11.99 -10.09
CA VAL A 108 0.45 12.37 -8.71
C VAL A 108 1.66 12.39 -7.78
N CYS A 109 2.68 11.55 -8.05
CA CYS A 109 3.88 11.47 -7.23
C CYS A 109 4.61 12.81 -7.03
N PRO A 110 4.87 13.63 -8.07
CA PRO A 110 5.58 14.89 -7.87
C PRO A 110 4.79 15.87 -6.98
N THR A 111 3.45 15.86 -7.03
CA THR A 111 2.66 16.78 -6.19
C THR A 111 2.80 16.47 -4.71
N GLU A 112 2.83 15.18 -4.33
CA GLU A 112 3.02 14.77 -2.93
C GLU A 112 4.44 15.07 -2.44
N ILE A 113 5.45 14.70 -3.23
CA ILE A 113 6.86 14.87 -2.88
C ILE A 113 7.20 16.35 -2.72
N ILE A 114 6.72 17.20 -3.64
CA ILE A 114 6.88 18.65 -3.57
C ILE A 114 6.19 19.21 -2.31
N ALA A 115 4.95 18.81 -2.04
CA ALA A 115 4.22 19.32 -0.87
C ALA A 115 4.90 18.95 0.46
N PHE A 116 5.41 17.72 0.60
CA PHE A 116 6.21 17.34 1.77
C PHE A 116 7.54 18.09 1.85
N SER A 117 8.21 18.30 0.72
CA SER A 117 9.46 19.08 0.67
C SER A 117 9.25 20.54 1.06
N ASP A 118 8.19 21.16 0.56
CA ASP A 118 7.88 22.56 0.87
C ASP A 118 7.48 22.73 2.35
N ALA A 119 6.77 21.74 2.92
CA ALA A 119 6.40 21.68 4.34
C ALA A 119 7.50 21.12 5.27
N ALA A 120 8.67 20.71 4.77
CA ALA A 120 9.68 20.01 5.55
C ALA A 120 10.13 20.77 6.81
N GLU A 121 10.20 22.11 6.74
CA GLU A 121 10.57 22.92 7.91
C GLU A 121 9.51 22.87 9.02
N GLU A 122 8.22 22.75 8.70
CA GLU A 122 7.16 22.62 9.71
C GLU A 122 7.28 21.31 10.47
N PHE A 123 7.64 20.22 9.80
CA PHE A 123 7.97 18.95 10.45
C PHE A 123 9.23 19.07 11.32
N ARG A 124 10.29 19.72 10.83
CA ARG A 124 11.55 19.87 11.59
C ARG A 124 11.37 20.72 12.84
N LYS A 125 10.53 21.77 12.81
CA LYS A 125 10.21 22.59 14.00
C LYS A 125 9.65 21.77 15.16
N ILE A 126 8.92 20.69 14.86
CA ILE A 126 8.38 19.77 15.87
C ILE A 126 9.27 18.53 16.07
N GLY A 127 10.52 18.54 15.60
CA GLY A 127 11.45 17.41 15.79
C GLY A 127 11.10 16.18 14.94
N CYS A 128 10.51 16.39 13.77
CA CYS A 128 10.16 15.34 12.82
C CYS A 128 10.91 15.53 11.48
N GLU A 129 11.46 14.44 10.95
CA GLU A 129 12.05 14.39 9.61
C GLU A 129 11.10 13.70 8.63
N VAL A 130 11.19 14.04 7.36
CA VAL A 130 10.38 13.46 6.29
C VAL A 130 11.29 12.80 5.26
N ILE A 131 10.96 11.57 4.86
CA ILE A 131 11.77 10.74 3.96
C ILE A 131 10.84 10.11 2.90
N GLY A 132 11.14 10.34 1.62
CA GLY A 132 10.44 9.71 0.50
C GLY A 132 11.17 8.47 -0.01
N ALA A 133 10.45 7.52 -0.59
CA ALA A 133 11.03 6.34 -1.24
C ALA A 133 10.22 5.86 -2.45
N SER A 134 10.90 5.31 -3.45
CA SER A 134 10.27 4.48 -4.48
C SER A 134 11.22 3.34 -4.89
N VAL A 135 10.77 2.51 -5.83
CA VAL A 135 11.57 1.41 -6.39
C VAL A 135 12.59 1.88 -7.43
N ASP A 136 12.62 3.18 -7.75
CA ASP A 136 13.54 3.77 -8.72
C ASP A 136 14.97 3.85 -8.19
N SER A 137 15.93 4.02 -9.09
CA SER A 137 17.34 4.18 -8.71
C SER A 137 17.64 5.59 -8.20
N HIS A 138 18.69 5.74 -7.38
CA HIS A 138 19.17 7.05 -6.93
C HIS A 138 19.62 7.96 -8.10
N PHE A 139 20.04 7.40 -9.23
CA PHE A 139 20.30 8.16 -10.45
C PHE A 139 19.02 8.74 -11.06
N CYS A 140 17.93 7.97 -11.05
CA CYS A 140 16.61 8.43 -11.50
C CYS A 140 16.12 9.59 -10.64
N HIS A 141 16.20 9.42 -9.31
CA HIS A 141 15.86 10.46 -8.35
C HIS A 141 16.63 11.76 -8.60
N LEU A 142 17.97 11.68 -8.78
CA LEU A 142 18.78 12.87 -9.04
C LEU A 142 18.43 13.54 -10.37
N ALA A 143 18.16 12.76 -11.42
CA ALA A 143 17.68 13.31 -12.68
C ALA A 143 16.34 14.04 -12.51
N TRP A 144 15.45 13.49 -11.67
CA TRP A 144 14.13 14.07 -11.44
C TRP A 144 14.15 15.33 -10.57
N THR A 145 15.05 15.41 -9.58
CA THR A 145 15.30 16.64 -8.81
C THR A 145 15.93 17.75 -9.67
N ASN A 146 16.75 17.38 -10.66
CA ASN A 146 17.30 18.33 -11.63
C ASN A 146 16.28 18.78 -12.69
N THR A 147 15.14 18.09 -12.81
CA THR A 147 14.08 18.48 -13.75
C THR A 147 13.22 19.61 -13.15
N PRO A 148 12.96 20.71 -13.88
CA PRO A 148 12.13 21.81 -13.37
C PRO A 148 10.69 21.38 -13.06
N ARG A 149 10.09 21.91 -11.99
CA ARG A 149 8.69 21.66 -11.61
C ARG A 149 7.69 21.92 -12.74
N LYS A 150 7.94 22.94 -13.57
CA LYS A 150 7.10 23.27 -14.74
C LYS A 150 7.09 22.18 -15.83
N GLN A 151 8.06 21.27 -15.82
CA GLN A 151 8.17 20.13 -16.75
C GLN A 151 7.80 18.81 -16.09
N GLY A 152 7.15 18.83 -14.91
CA GLY A 152 6.80 17.63 -14.16
C GLY A 152 7.97 17.05 -13.32
N GLY A 153 9.04 17.82 -13.15
CA GLY A 153 10.14 17.50 -12.24
C GLY A 153 9.86 17.89 -10.79
N LEU A 154 10.84 17.64 -9.91
CA LEU A 154 10.73 18.00 -8.49
C LEU A 154 11.38 19.36 -8.17
N GLY A 155 12.43 19.73 -8.91
CA GLY A 155 13.30 20.84 -8.57
C GLY A 155 14.10 20.60 -7.28
N PRO A 156 14.64 21.66 -6.66
CA PRO A 156 15.38 21.56 -5.40
C PRO A 156 14.52 20.93 -4.30
N MET A 157 15.07 19.90 -3.65
CA MET A 157 14.39 19.10 -2.62
C MET A 157 14.97 19.35 -1.24
N LYS A 158 14.09 19.37 -0.22
CA LYS A 158 14.47 19.53 1.20
C LYS A 158 14.39 18.22 1.99
N ILE A 159 13.99 17.13 1.34
CA ILE A 159 13.84 15.81 1.93
C ILE A 159 14.67 14.79 1.14
N PRO A 160 15.23 13.77 1.80
CA PRO A 160 15.90 12.67 1.12
C PRO A 160 14.91 11.79 0.34
N LEU A 161 15.38 11.25 -0.78
CA LEU A 161 14.67 10.27 -1.61
C LEU A 161 15.46 8.95 -1.64
N VAL A 162 14.92 7.92 -1.01
CA VAL A 162 15.51 6.58 -0.86
C VAL A 162 15.20 5.72 -2.08
N ALA A 163 16.24 5.08 -2.64
CA ALA A 163 16.13 4.16 -3.75
C ALA A 163 15.96 2.70 -3.27
N ASP A 164 14.76 2.14 -3.38
CA ASP A 164 14.43 0.74 -3.07
C ASP A 164 14.50 -0.15 -4.32
N THR A 165 15.65 -0.16 -4.99
CA THR A 165 15.83 -0.88 -6.27
C THR A 165 15.66 -2.40 -6.15
N LEU A 166 15.91 -2.95 -4.95
CA LEU A 166 15.70 -4.37 -4.64
C LEU A 166 14.26 -4.69 -4.24
N ARG A 167 13.40 -3.68 -4.07
CA ARG A 167 12.01 -3.81 -3.60
C ARG A 167 11.89 -4.45 -2.21
N SER A 168 12.99 -4.54 -1.47
CA SER A 168 13.03 -5.19 -0.16
C SER A 168 12.38 -4.31 0.90
N ILE A 169 12.55 -2.99 0.80
CA ILE A 169 12.00 -2.04 1.76
C ILE A 169 10.47 -1.97 1.58
N SER A 170 9.99 -1.81 0.35
CA SER A 170 8.56 -1.81 0.03
C SER A 170 7.88 -3.13 0.37
N THR A 171 8.57 -4.27 0.22
CA THR A 171 8.09 -5.59 0.70
C THR A 171 8.00 -5.63 2.22
N ASP A 172 9.06 -5.22 2.93
CA ASP A 172 9.09 -5.24 4.40
C ASP A 172 8.06 -4.31 5.03
N TYR A 173 7.78 -3.18 4.37
CA TYR A 173 6.71 -2.25 4.77
C TYR A 173 5.32 -2.67 4.26
N GLY A 174 5.21 -3.75 3.48
CA GLY A 174 3.93 -4.32 3.04
C GLY A 174 3.19 -3.47 1.98
N VAL A 175 3.91 -2.65 1.23
CA VAL A 175 3.34 -1.71 0.25
C VAL A 175 3.72 -2.03 -1.19
N LEU A 176 4.53 -3.06 -1.43
CA LEU A 176 4.86 -3.49 -2.78
C LEU A 176 3.62 -4.08 -3.48
N LYS A 177 3.28 -3.52 -4.64
CA LYS A 177 2.33 -4.07 -5.60
C LYS A 177 3.06 -5.10 -6.47
N GLU A 178 3.06 -6.36 -6.04
CA GLU A 178 3.87 -7.44 -6.64
C GLU A 178 3.66 -7.63 -8.15
N ASP A 179 2.44 -7.44 -8.64
CA ASP A 179 2.07 -7.66 -10.05
C ASP A 179 2.56 -6.55 -11.00
N GLU A 180 2.89 -5.38 -10.47
CA GLU A 180 3.44 -4.24 -11.25
C GLU A 180 4.88 -3.88 -10.85
N GLY A 181 5.38 -4.39 -9.71
CA GLY A 181 6.74 -4.13 -9.25
C GLY A 181 6.97 -2.70 -8.75
N ILE A 182 5.91 -2.00 -8.36
CA ILE A 182 5.88 -0.63 -7.84
C ILE A 182 5.30 -0.60 -6.43
N ALA A 183 5.47 0.50 -5.68
CA ALA A 183 4.84 0.66 -4.38
C ALA A 183 3.45 1.32 -4.47
N TYR A 184 2.52 0.92 -3.59
CA TYR A 184 1.35 1.72 -3.26
C TYR A 184 1.76 3.02 -2.54
N ARG A 185 0.82 3.96 -2.39
CA ARG A 185 1.04 5.22 -1.66
C ARG A 185 0.98 4.99 -0.15
N GLY A 186 1.96 4.26 0.38
CA GLY A 186 2.11 3.98 1.81
C GLY A 186 2.81 5.11 2.56
N LEU A 187 2.31 5.50 3.72
CA LEU A 187 2.92 6.48 4.63
C LEU A 187 2.94 5.90 6.04
N PHE A 188 4.05 6.09 6.73
CA PHE A 188 4.35 5.53 8.04
C PHE A 188 4.83 6.64 8.96
N ILE A 189 4.22 6.78 10.13
CA ILE A 189 4.70 7.68 11.19
C ILE A 189 5.43 6.83 12.23
N ILE A 190 6.71 7.10 12.41
CA ILE A 190 7.62 6.40 13.31
C ILE A 190 8.03 7.38 14.41
N ASP A 191 7.92 6.97 15.68
CA ASP A 191 8.28 7.85 16.81
C ASP A 191 9.79 7.91 17.08
N ALA A 192 10.18 8.76 18.02
CA ALA A 192 11.58 8.93 18.43
C ALA A 192 12.24 7.65 18.99
N LYS A 193 11.47 6.68 19.48
CA LYS A 193 11.96 5.37 19.94
C LYS A 193 12.07 4.36 18.79
N GLY A 194 11.55 4.72 17.62
CA GLY A 194 11.50 3.86 16.46
C GLY A 194 10.27 2.99 16.33
N LEU A 195 9.25 3.22 17.17
CA LEU A 195 8.02 2.46 17.10
C LEU A 195 7.14 3.03 16.00
N LEU A 196 6.57 2.14 15.19
CA LEU A 196 5.60 2.50 14.18
C LEU A 196 4.28 2.86 14.87
N ARG A 197 3.78 4.08 14.66
CA ARG A 197 2.58 4.62 15.31
C ARG A 197 1.37 4.65 14.40
N GLN A 198 1.59 4.81 13.09
CA GLN A 198 0.50 5.02 12.14
C GLN A 198 0.89 4.53 10.75
N ILE A 199 -0.09 3.99 10.02
CA ILE A 199 0.02 3.54 8.63
C ILE A 199 -1.15 4.10 7.83
N THR A 200 -0.87 4.83 6.75
CA THR A 200 -1.86 5.21 5.72
C THR A 200 -1.45 4.57 4.40
N ILE A 201 -2.35 3.85 3.75
CA ILE A 201 -2.11 3.30 2.41
C ILE A 201 -3.24 3.74 1.51
N ASN A 202 -2.91 4.53 0.49
CA ASN A 202 -3.84 4.88 -0.57
C ASN A 202 -3.58 4.02 -1.81
N ASP A 203 -4.65 3.73 -2.56
CA ASP A 203 -4.53 3.24 -3.92
C ASP A 203 -3.88 4.31 -4.83
N LEU A 204 -3.42 3.89 -6.00
CA LEU A 204 -2.61 4.71 -6.92
C LEU A 204 -3.23 6.07 -7.33
N PRO A 205 -4.55 6.21 -7.58
CA PRO A 205 -5.07 7.45 -8.16
C PRO A 205 -5.33 8.58 -7.14
N VAL A 206 -5.21 8.33 -5.84
CA VAL A 206 -5.59 9.32 -4.79
C VAL A 206 -4.37 9.71 -3.94
N GLY A 207 -3.98 10.98 -4.01
CA GLY A 207 -2.91 11.55 -3.19
C GLY A 207 -3.25 11.67 -1.70
N ARG A 208 -2.23 11.81 -0.86
CA ARG A 208 -2.31 11.99 0.59
C ARG A 208 -2.38 13.47 0.99
N SER A 209 -2.75 13.70 2.25
CA SER A 209 -2.81 15.02 2.86
C SER A 209 -1.63 15.28 3.79
N ILE A 210 -0.93 16.40 3.55
CA ILE A 210 0.20 16.85 4.38
C ILE A 210 -0.33 17.37 5.72
N ASP A 211 -1.45 18.10 5.71
CA ASP A 211 -2.07 18.64 6.91
C ASP A 211 -2.51 17.55 7.90
N GLU A 212 -3.08 16.46 7.38
CA GLU A 212 -3.45 15.31 8.21
C GLU A 212 -2.23 14.60 8.77
N THR A 213 -1.17 14.48 7.97
CA THR A 213 0.09 13.90 8.43
C THR A 213 0.69 14.73 9.57
N LEU A 214 0.73 16.06 9.42
CA LEU A 214 1.23 16.98 10.45
C LEU A 214 0.38 16.91 11.72
N ARG A 215 -0.95 16.89 11.59
CA ARG A 215 -1.89 16.75 12.71
C ARG A 215 -1.65 15.45 13.49
N LEU A 216 -1.44 14.34 12.79
CA LEU A 216 -1.16 13.04 13.42
C LEU A 216 0.17 13.04 14.16
N VAL A 217 1.25 13.60 13.59
CA VAL A 217 2.53 13.73 14.28
C VAL A 217 2.37 14.56 15.57
N GLN A 218 1.70 15.71 15.49
CA GLN A 218 1.43 16.56 16.66
C GLN A 218 0.60 15.84 17.72
N ALA A 219 -0.41 15.05 17.31
CA ALA A 219 -1.24 14.29 18.23
C ALA A 219 -0.41 13.22 18.98
N PHE A 220 0.40 12.43 18.27
CA PHE A 220 1.25 11.43 18.93
C PHE A 220 2.25 12.07 19.89
N GLN A 221 2.90 13.17 19.48
CA GLN A 221 3.80 13.91 20.36
C GLN A 221 3.11 14.46 21.61
N PHE A 222 1.87 14.95 21.47
CA PHE A 222 1.07 15.39 22.61
C PHE A 222 0.81 14.23 23.57
N THR A 223 0.33 13.09 23.06
CA THR A 223 0.03 11.92 23.90
C THR A 223 1.28 11.36 24.58
N ASP A 224 2.43 11.34 23.89
CA ASP A 224 3.70 10.88 24.44
C ASP A 224 4.20 11.78 25.59
N LYS A 225 3.92 13.09 25.53
CA LYS A 225 4.35 14.08 26.53
C LYS A 225 3.40 14.17 27.72
N HIS A 226 2.10 14.10 27.49
CA HIS A 226 1.08 14.42 28.50
C HIS A 226 0.39 13.19 29.09
N GLY A 227 0.41 12.03 28.41
CA GLY A 227 -0.28 10.82 28.85
C GLY A 227 -1.82 10.89 28.76
N GLU A 228 -2.36 11.97 28.20
CA GLU A 228 -3.77 12.10 27.83
C GLU A 228 -3.99 11.57 26.40
N VAL A 229 -5.25 11.35 26.00
CA VAL A 229 -5.61 10.88 24.66
C VAL A 229 -6.33 11.96 23.87
N CYS A 230 -6.09 11.98 22.56
CA CYS A 230 -6.65 12.94 21.62
C CYS A 230 -7.98 12.42 21.02
N PRO A 231 -9.09 13.18 21.10
CA PRO A 231 -10.35 12.80 20.48
C PRO A 231 -10.32 12.86 18.94
N ALA A 232 -11.42 12.43 18.31
CA ALA A 232 -11.59 12.51 16.86
C ALA A 232 -11.45 13.95 16.35
N GLY A 233 -10.66 14.15 15.30
CA GLY A 233 -10.43 15.47 14.71
C GLY A 233 -9.57 16.42 15.55
N TRP A 234 -8.93 15.94 16.64
CA TRP A 234 -8.09 16.77 17.51
C TRP A 234 -7.02 17.53 16.72
N LYS A 235 -6.86 18.81 17.07
CA LYS A 235 -5.80 19.72 16.63
C LYS A 235 -5.16 20.38 17.86
N PRO A 236 -3.91 20.89 17.76
CA PRO A 236 -3.29 21.63 18.85
C PRO A 236 -4.21 22.70 19.45
N GLY A 237 -4.36 22.70 20.78
CA GLY A 237 -5.26 23.59 21.51
C GLY A 237 -6.68 23.05 21.74
N SER A 238 -7.04 21.91 21.14
CA SER A 238 -8.34 21.27 21.40
C SER A 238 -8.34 20.50 22.72
N ASP A 239 -9.52 20.30 23.29
CA ASP A 239 -9.72 19.49 24.49
C ASP A 239 -9.25 18.04 24.31
N THR A 240 -8.82 17.43 25.41
CA THR A 240 -8.26 16.07 25.50
C THR A 240 -8.91 15.26 26.60
N ILE A 241 -8.70 13.94 26.59
CA ILE A 241 -9.34 13.02 27.53
C ILE A 241 -8.26 12.38 28.41
N LYS A 242 -8.42 12.47 29.73
CA LYS A 242 -7.60 11.68 30.66
C LYS A 242 -8.06 10.22 30.60
N PRO A 243 -7.19 9.24 30.29
CA PRO A 243 -7.57 7.84 30.11
C PRO A 243 -7.83 7.13 31.45
N ASP A 244 -8.85 7.62 32.16
CA ASP A 244 -9.35 7.10 33.42
C ASP A 244 -10.89 7.23 33.44
N ILE A 245 -11.57 6.23 33.97
CA ILE A 245 -13.04 6.13 33.91
C ILE A 245 -13.72 7.32 34.60
N GLN A 246 -13.15 7.80 35.71
CA GLN A 246 -13.75 8.90 36.47
C GLN A 246 -13.31 10.25 35.91
N LYS A 247 -12.02 10.42 35.59
CA LYS A 247 -11.48 11.70 35.08
C LYS A 247 -11.93 12.03 33.67
N SER A 248 -12.23 11.03 32.84
CA SER A 248 -12.72 11.26 31.47
C SER A 248 -14.09 11.97 31.44
N LYS A 249 -14.88 11.89 32.52
CA LYS A 249 -16.18 12.58 32.64
C LYS A 249 -16.04 14.10 32.50
N ASP A 250 -14.91 14.68 32.90
CA ASP A 250 -14.63 16.12 32.76
C ASP A 250 -14.59 16.58 31.30
N PHE A 251 -14.21 15.68 30.38
CA PHE A 251 -14.27 15.95 28.95
C PHE A 251 -15.71 15.79 28.44
N PHE A 252 -16.35 14.65 28.74
CA PHE A 252 -17.68 14.35 28.21
C PHE A 252 -18.77 15.32 28.68
N SER A 253 -18.62 15.90 29.88
CA SER A 253 -19.56 16.92 30.40
C SER A 253 -19.41 18.29 29.74
N LYS A 254 -18.33 18.54 29.00
CA LYS A 254 -18.12 19.80 28.25
C LYS A 254 -18.59 19.73 26.80
N GLN A 255 -18.72 18.52 26.26
CA GLN A 255 -19.09 18.30 24.85
C GLN A 255 -20.61 18.15 24.66
N HIS A 256 -21.37 18.07 25.74
CA HIS A 256 -22.82 17.90 25.80
C HIS A 256 -23.42 18.87 26.83
#